data_AF-A0A1G7J8V7-F1
#
_entry.id   AF-A0A1G7J8V7-F1
#
_cell.length_a   1.000
_cell.length_b   1.000
_cell.length_c   1.000
_cell.angle_alpha   90.00
_cell.angle_beta   90.00
_cell.angle_gamma   90.00
#
_symmetry.space_group_name_H-M   'P 1'
#
loop_
_entity.id
_entity.type
_entity.pdbx_description
1 polymer ?
#
loop_
_entity_poly.entity_id
_entity_poly.type
_entity_poly.pdbx_seq_one_letter_code
_entity_poly.pdbx_strand_id
1 'polypeptide(L)'
;MRRRVLASAVLLVAPVLSVPAASAAPVPAAPVLCAADGTRGAVPASFPVEACVDGTGMTLRNDRDRPVVVSGRGDLQGRVLLRSQNDARSDVVRRTAPAAMVLLPGEVARWSVGPGPALLTVAPLPVPSAPEIAEVLTRALAGEGTREATRELHDSVGALVLEIAAAAAARADCAEGRSFLGSAACDVTAAAEIGSATADHLDRRTTAEVLPQLLDPAAWAEWPLVDPDWPAGADGTLRQHAVHASPPAPSRPHASAATGGARPTAPSAAATRTPVARPAPAAAPTRAPARVTPAPVPAPAPAPAPASRPRPTPARPPVVVPPPPAPPAPPTAPAPPHVERPSGQEIHERNMARLRELAAAWEKAQEQARERERDHDRGSGRGRGRGNR
;
A
#
# COMPACT_ATOMS: atom_id res chain seq x y z
N MET A 1 8.54 -50.63 47.67
CA MET A 1 8.86 -49.32 48.30
C MET A 1 7.80 -48.30 47.91
N ARG A 2 7.55 -47.33 48.79
CA ARG A 2 6.29 -46.58 48.98
C ARG A 2 5.96 -45.59 47.85
N ARG A 3 4.67 -45.54 47.49
CA ARG A 3 4.00 -44.47 46.73
C ARG A 3 4.12 -43.13 47.46
N ARG A 4 4.38 -42.04 46.72
CA ARG A 4 4.10 -40.67 47.17
C ARG A 4 3.24 -39.98 46.11
N VAL A 5 1.96 -39.87 46.42
CA VAL A 5 0.99 -38.98 45.80
C VAL A 5 1.16 -37.63 46.49
N LEU A 6 1.49 -36.58 45.75
CA LEU A 6 1.44 -35.20 46.24
C LEU A 6 0.32 -34.49 45.48
N ALA A 7 -0.78 -34.30 46.21
CA ALA A 7 -1.87 -33.42 45.85
C ALA A 7 -1.41 -31.97 46.10
N SER A 8 -1.49 -31.13 45.08
CA SER A 8 -1.40 -29.68 45.24
C SER A 8 -2.74 -29.08 44.80
N ALA A 9 -3.54 -28.74 45.79
CA ALA A 9 -4.71 -27.88 45.68
C ALA A 9 -4.37 -26.51 46.28
N VAL A 10 -5.17 -25.49 45.90
CA VAL A 10 -5.32 -24.17 46.55
C VAL A 10 -4.26 -23.15 46.12
N LEU A 11 -4.51 -21.87 45.83
CA LEU A 11 -5.66 -20.99 45.56
C LEU A 11 -5.00 -19.60 45.41
N LEU A 12 -5.17 -18.87 44.30
CA LEU A 12 -4.66 -17.49 44.22
C LEU A 12 -5.67 -16.57 43.51
N VAL A 13 -6.42 -15.93 44.40
CA VAL A 13 -7.15 -14.67 44.32
C VAL A 13 -6.66 -13.74 43.19
N ALA A 14 -7.54 -13.45 42.24
CA ALA A 14 -7.35 -12.38 41.26
C ALA A 14 -7.64 -11.02 41.90
N PRO A 15 -6.71 -10.05 41.90
CA PRO A 15 -7.03 -8.67 42.22
C PRO A 15 -7.73 -8.04 41.01
N VAL A 16 -8.97 -7.59 41.23
CA VAL A 16 -9.69 -6.72 40.28
C VAL A 16 -8.97 -5.37 40.27
N LEU A 17 -8.00 -5.22 39.37
CA LEU A 17 -7.39 -3.94 39.07
C LEU A 17 -8.46 -3.04 38.47
N SER A 18 -8.87 -2.05 39.25
CA SER A 18 -9.60 -0.87 38.82
C SER A 18 -8.81 -0.16 37.72
N VAL A 19 -9.16 -0.42 36.47
CA VAL A 19 -8.64 0.30 35.31
C VAL A 19 -9.13 1.74 35.43
N PRO A 20 -8.24 2.75 35.47
CA PRO A 20 -8.68 4.14 35.38
C PRO A 20 -9.43 4.31 34.07
N ALA A 21 -10.69 4.73 34.16
CA ALA A 21 -11.45 5.14 32.98
C ALA A 21 -10.69 6.31 32.35
N ALA A 22 -9.93 6.02 31.30
CA ALA A 22 -9.32 7.03 30.47
C ALA A 22 -10.47 7.88 29.92
N SER A 23 -10.65 9.07 30.48
CA SER A 23 -11.44 10.11 29.84
C SER A 23 -10.70 10.43 28.55
N ALA A 24 -11.19 9.88 27.44
CA ALA A 24 -10.75 10.25 26.11
C ALA A 24 -10.87 11.77 26.03
N ALA A 25 -9.73 12.45 25.99
CA ALA A 25 -9.69 13.87 25.67
C ALA A 25 -10.49 14.06 24.38
N PRO A 26 -11.32 15.11 24.25
CA PRO A 26 -12.06 15.37 23.03
C PRO A 26 -11.07 15.36 21.87
N VAL A 27 -11.23 14.38 20.97
CA VAL A 27 -10.41 14.28 19.77
C VAL A 27 -10.57 15.62 19.04
N PRO A 28 -9.48 16.37 18.80
CA PRO A 28 -9.59 17.65 18.11
C PRO A 28 -10.32 17.38 16.79
N ALA A 29 -11.40 18.14 16.54
CA ALA A 29 -12.18 18.00 15.33
C ALA A 29 -11.22 18.03 14.14
N ALA A 30 -11.20 16.93 13.38
CA ALA A 30 -10.26 16.77 12.29
C ALA A 30 -10.35 18.00 11.36
N PRO A 31 -9.21 18.55 10.89
CA PRO A 31 -9.23 19.71 10.02
C PRO A 31 -10.11 19.40 8.81
N VAL A 32 -11.11 20.25 8.59
CA VAL A 32 -12.06 20.13 7.47
C VAL A 32 -11.29 20.07 6.17
N LEU A 33 -11.42 18.97 5.41
CA LEU A 33 -10.66 18.76 4.16
C LEU A 33 -10.97 19.82 3.10
N CYS A 34 -12.25 20.17 2.95
CA CYS A 34 -12.72 21.26 2.10
C CYS A 34 -14.15 21.68 2.50
N ALA A 35 -14.65 22.80 1.98
CA ALA A 35 -16.07 23.15 2.09
C ALA A 35 -16.85 22.36 1.02
N ALA A 36 -17.58 21.32 1.45
CA ALA A 36 -18.29 20.43 0.53
C ALA A 36 -19.34 21.19 -0.30
N ASP A 37 -19.37 20.92 -1.61
CA ASP A 37 -20.36 21.44 -2.55
C ASP A 37 -21.25 20.30 -3.06
N GLY A 38 -22.39 20.10 -2.39
CA GLY A 38 -23.35 19.05 -2.72
C GLY A 38 -23.97 19.18 -4.12
N THR A 39 -23.78 20.30 -4.82
CA THR A 39 -24.32 20.49 -6.18
C THR A 39 -23.52 19.77 -7.25
N ARG A 40 -22.22 19.52 -7.01
CA ARG A 40 -21.34 18.84 -7.96
C ARG A 40 -21.16 17.36 -7.68
N GLY A 41 -21.43 16.93 -6.46
CA GLY A 41 -21.32 15.54 -6.05
C GLY A 41 -21.43 15.40 -4.54
N ALA A 42 -21.64 14.17 -4.08
CA ALA A 42 -21.62 13.83 -2.67
C ALA A 42 -20.67 12.65 -2.45
N VAL A 43 -20.02 12.64 -1.30
CA VAL A 43 -19.19 11.50 -0.85
C VAL A 43 -20.13 10.49 -0.18
N PRO A 44 -20.23 9.25 -0.68
CA PRO A 44 -21.01 8.21 0.00
C PRO A 44 -20.47 7.95 1.41
N ALA A 45 -21.35 7.68 2.36
CA ALA A 45 -20.93 7.33 3.73
C ALA A 45 -20.07 6.04 3.80
N SER A 46 -20.19 5.18 2.79
CA SER A 46 -19.41 3.95 2.64
C SER A 46 -18.08 4.14 1.89
N PHE A 47 -17.69 5.38 1.57
CA PHE A 47 -16.45 5.62 0.86
C PHE A 47 -15.25 5.22 1.74
N PRO A 48 -14.25 4.49 1.22
CA PRO A 48 -13.24 3.80 2.03
C PRO A 48 -12.15 4.72 2.57
N VAL A 49 -12.21 6.02 2.31
CA VAL A 49 -11.30 7.02 2.89
C VAL A 49 -12.06 8.30 3.15
N GLU A 50 -11.50 9.20 3.95
CA GLU A 50 -12.06 10.54 4.02
C GLU A 50 -11.93 11.28 2.69
N ALA A 51 -13.03 11.86 2.24
CA ALA A 51 -13.08 12.59 0.99
C ALA A 51 -13.92 13.87 1.12
N CYS A 52 -13.63 14.82 0.25
CA CYS A 52 -14.39 16.05 0.14
C CYS A 52 -14.42 16.49 -1.34
N VAL A 53 -15.62 16.81 -1.83
CA VAL A 53 -15.84 17.32 -3.19
C VAL A 53 -16.31 18.76 -3.07
N ASP A 54 -15.60 19.67 -3.74
CA ASP A 54 -15.98 21.08 -3.84
C ASP A 54 -16.17 21.53 -5.29
N GLY A 55 -16.48 22.82 -5.47
CA GLY A 55 -16.72 23.43 -6.78
C GLY A 55 -15.55 23.34 -7.77
N THR A 56 -14.34 23.00 -7.33
CA THR A 56 -13.11 23.06 -8.15
C THR A 56 -12.29 21.77 -8.15
N GLY A 57 -12.59 20.83 -7.25
CA GLY A 57 -11.84 19.59 -7.18
C GLY A 57 -12.36 18.57 -6.18
N MET A 58 -11.67 17.44 -6.15
CA MET A 58 -11.85 16.37 -5.18
C MET A 58 -10.61 16.25 -4.32
N THR A 59 -10.78 16.20 -2.99
CA THR A 59 -9.70 16.05 -2.02
C THR A 59 -9.91 14.73 -1.28
N LEU A 60 -8.87 13.90 -1.21
CA LEU A 60 -8.85 12.64 -0.46
C LEU A 60 -7.81 12.72 0.65
N ARG A 61 -8.14 12.19 1.82
CA ARG A 61 -7.21 11.89 2.90
C ARG A 61 -7.28 10.41 3.20
N ASN A 62 -6.15 9.71 3.13
CA ASN A 62 -6.10 8.35 3.62
C ASN A 62 -6.05 8.37 5.16
N ASP A 63 -7.19 8.13 5.80
CA ASP A 63 -7.35 8.01 7.25
C ASP A 63 -7.15 6.57 7.76
N ARG A 64 -6.83 5.63 6.87
CA ARG A 64 -6.55 4.24 7.19
C ARG A 64 -5.09 4.04 7.62
N ASP A 65 -4.86 2.94 8.33
CA ASP A 65 -3.52 2.51 8.74
C ASP A 65 -2.77 1.78 7.60
N ARG A 66 -3.42 1.58 6.46
CA ARG A 66 -2.88 0.90 5.27
C ARG A 66 -2.85 1.82 4.05
N PRO A 67 -1.87 1.67 3.14
CA PRO A 67 -1.88 2.40 1.89
C PRO A 67 -3.07 2.02 1.01
N VAL A 68 -3.58 3.00 0.26
CA VAL A 68 -4.65 2.79 -0.71
C VAL A 68 -4.20 3.21 -2.10
N VAL A 69 -4.80 2.60 -3.11
CA VAL A 69 -4.60 2.99 -4.51
C VAL A 69 -5.75 3.86 -4.97
N VAL A 70 -5.41 5.01 -5.54
CA VAL A 70 -6.33 5.95 -6.16
C VAL A 70 -6.09 5.98 -7.66
N SER A 71 -7.15 5.70 -8.42
CA SER A 71 -7.17 5.84 -9.87
C SER A 71 -8.22 6.85 -10.28
N GLY A 72 -7.98 7.53 -11.40
CA GLY A 72 -8.83 8.61 -11.89
C GLY A 72 -9.21 8.42 -13.35
N ARG A 73 -10.44 8.81 -13.71
CA ARG A 73 -10.94 8.86 -15.10
C ARG A 73 -11.79 10.11 -15.32
N GLY A 74 -11.98 10.47 -16.60
CA GLY A 74 -12.79 11.62 -17.00
C GLY A 74 -11.99 12.93 -16.97
N ASP A 75 -12.67 14.03 -16.67
CA ASP A 75 -12.10 15.39 -16.69
C ASP A 75 -11.34 15.74 -15.40
N LEU A 76 -10.50 14.81 -14.96
CA LEU A 76 -9.54 15.04 -13.88
C LEU A 76 -8.31 15.74 -14.44
N GLN A 77 -7.95 16.84 -13.82
CA GLN A 77 -6.80 17.65 -14.16
C GLN A 77 -5.62 17.30 -13.24
N GLY A 78 -4.63 18.20 -13.17
CA GLY A 78 -3.45 18.03 -12.35
C GLY A 78 -3.75 17.60 -10.92
N ARG A 79 -2.94 16.66 -10.44
CA ARG A 79 -2.89 16.19 -9.06
C ARG A 79 -1.92 17.05 -8.25
N VAL A 80 -2.29 17.36 -7.01
CA VAL A 80 -1.43 17.99 -6.02
C VAL A 80 -1.45 17.19 -4.72
N LEU A 81 -0.28 16.74 -4.25
CA LEU A 81 -0.13 16.21 -2.90
C LEU A 81 -0.05 17.38 -1.92
N LEU A 82 -1.07 17.53 -1.08
CA LEU A 82 -1.13 18.57 -0.05
C LEU A 82 -0.34 18.15 1.19
N ARG A 83 -0.30 16.85 1.48
CA ARG A 83 0.53 16.24 2.52
C ARG A 83 1.09 14.92 2.01
N SER A 84 2.41 14.81 2.02
CA SER A 84 3.15 13.64 1.53
C SER A 84 4.15 13.17 2.59
N GLN A 85 4.26 11.86 2.76
CA GLN A 85 5.38 11.21 3.41
C GLN A 85 6.42 10.90 2.32
N ASN A 86 7.64 11.38 2.53
CA ASN A 86 8.73 11.31 1.55
C ASN A 86 9.95 10.58 2.13
N ASP A 87 9.71 9.46 2.79
CA ASP A 87 10.76 8.54 3.26
C ASP A 87 10.98 7.39 2.25
N ALA A 88 12.08 6.65 2.43
CA ALA A 88 12.48 5.58 1.51
C ALA A 88 11.45 4.44 1.42
N ARG A 89 10.82 4.08 2.55
CA ARG A 89 9.78 3.04 2.57
C ARG A 89 8.57 3.50 1.77
N SER A 90 8.13 4.72 2.00
CA SER A 90 7.05 5.39 1.28
C SER A 90 7.29 5.40 -0.24
N ASP A 91 8.51 5.71 -0.67
CA ASP A 91 8.89 5.69 -2.10
C ASP A 91 8.83 4.28 -2.71
N VAL A 92 9.32 3.26 -2.00
CA VAL A 92 9.25 1.85 -2.46
C VAL A 92 7.80 1.39 -2.57
N VAL A 93 6.96 1.66 -1.56
CA VAL A 93 5.53 1.27 -1.57
C VAL A 93 4.79 1.92 -2.74
N ARG A 94 5.13 3.16 -3.13
CA ARG A 94 4.53 3.80 -4.31
C ARG A 94 4.85 3.09 -5.62
N ARG A 95 5.99 2.40 -5.71
CA ARG A 95 6.45 1.72 -6.94
C ARG A 95 5.78 0.37 -7.16
N THR A 96 5.10 -0.19 -6.15
CA THR A 96 4.34 -1.43 -6.29
C THR A 96 3.02 -1.24 -7.07
N ALA A 97 2.62 0.00 -7.33
CA ALA A 97 1.43 0.31 -8.14
C ALA A 97 1.72 1.41 -9.19
N PRO A 98 2.58 1.15 -10.19
CA PRO A 98 3.10 2.19 -11.09
C PRO A 98 2.02 2.87 -11.97
N ALA A 99 0.90 2.19 -12.22
CA ALA A 99 -0.20 2.70 -13.03
C ALA A 99 -1.19 3.59 -12.24
N ALA A 100 -1.01 3.73 -10.93
CA ALA A 100 -1.96 4.42 -10.08
C ALA A 100 -1.26 5.26 -9.00
N MET A 101 -2.03 6.09 -8.31
CA MET A 101 -1.50 6.84 -7.18
C MET A 101 -1.64 6.03 -5.91
N VAL A 102 -0.55 5.80 -5.19
CA VAL A 102 -0.65 5.29 -3.81
C VAL A 102 -0.79 6.47 -2.85
N LEU A 103 -1.79 6.44 -1.97
CA LEU A 103 -1.88 7.31 -0.80
C LEU A 103 -1.50 6.52 0.44
N LEU A 104 -0.45 6.95 1.11
CA LEU A 104 0.00 6.34 2.37
C LEU A 104 -0.85 6.83 3.55
N PRO A 105 -0.84 6.14 4.70
CA PRO A 105 -1.56 6.57 5.90
C PRO A 105 -1.31 8.06 6.23
N GLY A 106 -2.39 8.81 6.46
CA GLY A 106 -2.38 10.23 6.79
C GLY A 106 -2.08 11.21 5.63
N GLU A 107 -1.81 10.72 4.42
CA GLU A 107 -1.57 11.58 3.26
C GLU A 107 -2.84 12.24 2.74
N VAL A 108 -2.65 13.40 2.10
CA VAL A 108 -3.74 14.19 1.53
C VAL A 108 -3.40 14.59 0.11
N ALA A 109 -4.29 14.29 -0.82
CA ALA A 109 -4.16 14.65 -2.23
C ALA A 109 -5.41 15.33 -2.75
N ARG A 110 -5.21 16.24 -3.70
CA ARG A 110 -6.25 16.98 -4.40
C ARG A 110 -6.12 16.81 -5.90
N TRP A 111 -7.24 16.55 -6.55
CA TRP A 111 -7.38 16.57 -7.99
C TRP A 111 -8.25 17.76 -8.38
N SER A 112 -7.73 18.60 -9.28
CA SER A 112 -8.55 19.63 -9.90
C SER A 112 -9.51 18.96 -10.89
N VAL A 113 -10.73 19.47 -11.03
CA VAL A 113 -11.74 18.90 -11.93
C VAL A 113 -12.17 19.94 -12.95
N GLY A 114 -12.19 19.55 -14.22
CA GLY A 114 -12.64 20.40 -15.32
C GLY A 114 -14.17 20.49 -15.41
N PRO A 115 -14.71 21.05 -16.52
CA PRO A 115 -16.16 21.17 -16.71
C PRO A 115 -16.90 19.85 -16.92
N GLY A 116 -16.22 18.80 -17.38
CA GLY A 116 -16.78 17.47 -17.66
C GLY A 116 -16.94 16.59 -16.42
N PRO A 117 -17.53 15.39 -16.58
CA PRO A 117 -17.64 14.43 -15.49
C PRO A 117 -16.25 13.88 -15.12
N ALA A 118 -16.02 13.70 -13.83
CA ALA A 118 -14.80 13.13 -13.30
C ALA A 118 -15.09 12.02 -12.29
N LEU A 119 -14.22 11.02 -12.25
CA LEU A 119 -14.39 9.83 -11.43
C LEU A 119 -13.07 9.47 -10.74
N LEU A 120 -13.10 9.36 -9.42
CA LEU A 120 -11.99 8.82 -8.63
C LEU A 120 -12.42 7.48 -8.03
N THR A 121 -11.60 6.46 -8.21
CA THR A 121 -11.78 5.15 -7.58
C THR A 121 -10.68 4.92 -6.57
N VAL A 122 -11.05 4.50 -5.37
CA VAL A 122 -10.15 4.12 -4.28
C VAL A 122 -10.30 2.63 -4.02
N ALA A 123 -9.19 1.91 -4.04
CA ALA A 123 -9.10 0.47 -3.87
C ALA A 123 -7.98 0.13 -2.86
N PRO A 124 -7.95 -1.09 -2.29
CA PRO A 124 -6.82 -1.55 -1.51
C PRO A 124 -5.53 -1.52 -2.34
N LEU A 125 -4.38 -1.51 -1.66
CA LEU A 125 -3.11 -1.79 -2.33
C LEU A 125 -3.14 -3.23 -2.90
N PRO A 126 -2.84 -3.45 -4.19
CA PRO A 126 -2.87 -4.78 -4.80
C PRO A 126 -1.96 -5.80 -4.10
N VAL A 127 -0.92 -5.30 -3.45
CA VAL A 127 0.00 -6.06 -2.62
C VAL A 127 -0.12 -5.56 -1.18
N PRO A 128 -1.00 -6.14 -0.35
CA PRO A 128 -1.26 -5.66 1.01
C PRO A 128 -0.01 -5.64 1.92
N SER A 129 0.91 -6.59 1.68
CA SER A 129 2.16 -6.77 2.42
C SER A 129 3.31 -5.86 2.00
N ALA A 130 3.12 -5.05 0.96
CA ALA A 130 4.18 -4.19 0.44
C ALA A 130 4.79 -3.28 1.51
N PRO A 131 4.04 -2.69 2.46
CA PRO A 131 4.62 -1.85 3.50
C PRO A 131 5.59 -2.59 4.42
N GLU A 132 5.28 -3.82 4.82
CA GLU A 132 6.12 -4.66 5.68
C GLU A 132 7.39 -5.10 4.96
N ILE A 133 7.25 -5.60 3.73
CA ILE A 133 8.39 -6.05 2.93
C ILE A 133 9.30 -4.86 2.62
N ALA A 134 8.73 -3.71 2.24
CA ALA A 134 9.48 -2.48 2.01
C ALA A 134 10.21 -2.00 3.27
N GLU A 135 9.61 -2.14 4.46
CA GLU A 135 10.27 -1.77 5.72
C GLU A 135 11.51 -2.63 5.99
N VAL A 136 11.41 -3.95 5.80
CA VAL A 136 12.56 -4.87 5.95
C VAL A 136 13.69 -4.49 4.98
N LEU A 137 13.36 -4.30 3.70
CA LEU A 137 14.34 -4.01 2.66
C LEU A 137 14.98 -2.63 2.84
N THR A 138 14.19 -1.58 3.08
CA THR A 138 14.73 -0.22 3.22
C THR A 138 15.56 -0.04 4.49
N ARG A 139 15.28 -0.79 5.55
CA ARG A 139 16.10 -0.77 6.77
C ARG A 139 17.51 -1.30 6.52
N ALA A 140 17.65 -2.37 5.74
CA ALA A 140 18.95 -2.93 5.38
C ALA A 140 19.73 -2.01 4.41
N LEU A 141 19.02 -1.25 3.58
CA LEU A 141 19.61 -0.32 2.61
C LEU A 141 19.89 1.08 3.18
N ALA A 142 19.55 1.33 4.46
CA ALA A 142 19.72 2.62 5.12
C ALA A 142 21.21 2.93 5.36
N GLY A 143 21.90 3.41 4.32
CA GLY A 143 23.32 3.75 4.39
C GLY A 143 24.02 3.83 3.03
N GLU A 144 23.39 3.36 1.96
CA GLU A 144 24.03 3.26 0.66
C GLU A 144 23.60 4.36 -0.32
N GLY A 145 24.55 5.23 -0.68
CA GLY A 145 24.57 5.87 -1.99
C GLY A 145 24.17 7.35 -2.11
N THR A 146 24.28 7.82 -3.35
CA THR A 146 23.92 9.15 -3.83
C THR A 146 22.46 9.16 -4.31
N ARG A 147 21.81 10.34 -4.39
CA ARG A 147 20.38 10.46 -4.74
C ARG A 147 19.94 9.75 -6.03
N GLU A 148 20.82 9.67 -7.04
CA GLU A 148 20.50 9.00 -8.32
C GLU A 148 20.52 7.48 -8.17
N ALA A 149 21.54 6.93 -7.51
CA ALA A 149 21.60 5.51 -7.13
C ALA A 149 20.40 5.11 -6.26
N THR A 150 19.92 6.01 -5.40
CA THR A 150 18.72 5.78 -4.57
C THR A 150 17.46 5.55 -5.42
N ARG A 151 17.32 6.21 -6.58
CA ARG A 151 16.13 6.04 -7.42
C ARG A 151 16.09 4.67 -8.09
N GLU A 152 17.18 4.26 -8.73
CA GLU A 152 17.31 2.96 -9.39
C GLU A 152 17.21 1.83 -8.36
N LEU A 153 17.83 2.00 -7.19
CA LEU A 153 17.69 1.08 -6.07
C LEU A 153 16.22 0.95 -5.62
N HIS A 154 15.50 2.06 -5.44
CA HIS A 154 14.08 2.00 -5.08
C HIS A 154 13.22 1.33 -6.17
N ASP A 155 13.56 1.49 -7.46
CA ASP A 155 12.91 0.77 -8.57
C ASP A 155 13.15 -0.74 -8.46
N SER A 156 14.40 -1.17 -8.27
CA SER A 156 14.76 -2.58 -8.05
C SER A 156 14.05 -3.17 -6.82
N VAL A 157 14.05 -2.45 -5.70
CA VAL A 157 13.40 -2.87 -4.46
C VAL A 157 11.87 -2.93 -4.63
N GLY A 158 11.27 -1.99 -5.36
CA GLY A 158 9.85 -2.03 -5.67
C GLY A 158 9.44 -3.27 -6.48
N ALA A 159 10.26 -3.67 -7.45
CA ALA A 159 10.07 -4.92 -8.19
C ALA A 159 10.23 -6.15 -7.29
N LEU A 160 11.28 -6.19 -6.47
CA LEU A 160 11.49 -7.26 -5.49
C LEU A 160 10.31 -7.43 -4.53
N VAL A 161 9.71 -6.34 -4.04
CA VAL A 161 8.50 -6.40 -3.19
C VAL A 161 7.34 -7.10 -3.90
N LEU A 162 7.13 -6.83 -5.19
CA LEU A 162 6.07 -7.46 -5.98
C LEU A 162 6.31 -8.97 -6.15
N GLU A 163 7.56 -9.38 -6.41
CA GLU A 163 7.92 -10.79 -6.58
C GLU A 163 7.78 -11.59 -5.27
N ILE A 164 8.25 -11.02 -4.14
CA ILE A 164 8.09 -11.63 -2.82
C ILE A 164 6.61 -11.81 -2.48
N ALA A 165 5.80 -10.78 -2.72
CA ALA A 165 4.37 -10.86 -2.47
C ALA A 165 3.67 -11.88 -3.36
N ALA A 166 4.07 -12.00 -4.63
CA ALA A 166 3.55 -13.01 -5.54
C ALA A 166 3.88 -14.43 -5.04
N ALA A 167 5.11 -14.67 -4.60
CA ALA A 167 5.51 -15.95 -4.01
C ALA A 167 4.73 -16.28 -2.73
N ALA A 168 4.52 -15.28 -1.85
CA ALA A 168 3.73 -15.45 -0.63
C ALA A 168 2.25 -15.78 -0.93
N ALA A 169 1.65 -15.11 -1.92
CA ALA A 169 0.29 -15.40 -2.37
C ALA A 169 0.19 -16.80 -2.98
N ALA A 170 1.11 -17.19 -3.86
CA ALA A 170 1.16 -18.52 -4.44
C ALA A 170 1.30 -19.62 -3.38
N ARG A 171 2.04 -19.35 -2.30
CA ARG A 171 2.14 -20.26 -1.15
C ARG A 171 0.85 -20.36 -0.36
N ALA A 172 0.12 -19.26 -0.16
CA ALA A 172 -1.18 -19.28 0.50
C ALA A 172 -2.18 -20.15 -0.28
N ASP A 173 -2.29 -19.93 -1.60
CA ASP A 173 -3.13 -20.73 -2.50
C ASP A 173 -2.73 -22.20 -2.51
N CYS A 174 -1.41 -22.47 -2.55
CA CYS A 174 -0.88 -23.84 -2.52
C CYS A 174 -1.21 -24.55 -1.20
N ALA A 175 -1.17 -23.86 -0.06
CA ALA A 175 -1.36 -24.44 1.25
C ALA A 175 -2.83 -24.74 1.59
N GLU A 176 -3.78 -24.12 0.89
CA GLU A 176 -5.21 -24.29 1.14
C GLU A 176 -5.63 -25.76 1.04
N GLY A 177 -6.27 -26.28 2.09
CA GLY A 177 -6.75 -27.66 2.16
C GLY A 177 -5.66 -28.74 2.20
N ARG A 178 -4.37 -28.39 2.24
CA ARG A 178 -3.28 -29.36 2.29
C ARG A 178 -3.01 -29.86 3.71
N SER A 179 -2.46 -31.08 3.79
CA SER A 179 -1.88 -31.60 5.03
C SER A 179 -0.60 -30.85 5.39
N PHE A 180 -0.11 -31.01 6.62
CA PHE A 180 1.13 -30.35 7.06
C PHE A 180 2.33 -30.61 6.13
N LEU A 181 2.43 -31.80 5.54
CA LEU A 181 3.49 -32.13 4.57
C LEU A 181 3.31 -31.38 3.25
N GLY A 182 2.07 -31.22 2.80
CA GLY A 182 1.76 -30.45 1.60
C GLY A 182 2.01 -28.96 1.80
N SER A 183 1.66 -28.41 2.97
CA SER A 183 1.97 -27.02 3.34
C SER A 183 3.48 -26.77 3.42
N ALA A 184 4.24 -27.69 4.04
CA ALA A 184 5.69 -27.58 4.09
C ALA A 184 6.35 -27.59 2.69
N ALA A 185 5.80 -28.34 1.73
CA ALA A 185 6.27 -28.28 0.35
C ALA A 185 5.99 -26.90 -0.30
N CYS A 186 4.83 -26.31 -0.03
CA CYS A 186 4.51 -24.94 -0.47
C CYS A 186 5.45 -23.90 0.15
N ASP A 187 5.80 -24.06 1.43
CA ASP A 187 6.75 -23.18 2.12
C ASP A 187 8.14 -23.22 1.46
N VAL A 188 8.62 -24.41 1.09
CA VAL A 188 9.90 -24.58 0.40
C VAL A 188 9.88 -23.92 -0.99
N THR A 189 8.78 -24.04 -1.74
CA THR A 189 8.63 -23.38 -3.04
C THR A 189 8.67 -21.86 -2.89
N ALA A 190 7.89 -21.27 -1.97
CA ALA A 190 7.95 -19.83 -1.71
C ALA A 190 9.33 -19.39 -1.25
N ALA A 191 9.98 -20.15 -0.36
CA ALA A 191 11.34 -19.83 0.08
C ALA A 191 12.34 -19.77 -1.09
N ALA A 192 12.23 -20.71 -2.03
CA ALA A 192 13.08 -20.76 -3.20
C ALA A 192 12.83 -19.56 -4.14
N GLU A 193 11.56 -19.21 -4.38
CA GLU A 193 11.19 -18.06 -5.21
C GLU A 193 11.63 -16.73 -4.59
N ILE A 194 11.36 -16.53 -3.29
CA ILE A 194 11.81 -15.35 -2.54
C ILE A 194 13.35 -15.26 -2.54
N GLY A 195 14.04 -16.38 -2.33
CA GLY A 195 15.50 -16.44 -2.37
C GLY A 195 16.08 -16.08 -3.73
N SER A 196 15.48 -16.58 -4.83
CA SER A 196 15.88 -16.24 -6.20
C SER A 196 15.67 -14.75 -6.49
N ALA A 197 14.46 -14.24 -6.25
CA ALA A 197 14.13 -12.84 -6.46
C ALA A 197 15.07 -11.90 -5.69
N THR A 198 15.36 -12.23 -4.42
CA THR A 198 16.28 -11.45 -3.60
C THR A 198 17.69 -11.43 -4.19
N ALA A 199 18.19 -12.57 -4.67
CA ALA A 199 19.52 -12.68 -5.28
C ALA A 199 19.62 -11.96 -6.65
N ASP A 200 18.51 -11.86 -7.40
CA ASP A 200 18.46 -11.16 -8.67
C ASP A 200 18.45 -9.62 -8.50
N HIS A 201 17.90 -9.14 -7.39
CA HIS A 201 17.70 -7.71 -7.13
C HIS A 201 18.72 -7.06 -6.19
N LEU A 202 19.36 -7.83 -5.31
CA LEU A 202 20.26 -7.32 -4.27
C LEU A 202 21.65 -7.92 -4.41
N ASP A 203 22.66 -7.19 -3.94
CA ASP A 203 24.00 -7.77 -3.84
C ASP A 203 24.05 -8.88 -2.78
N ARG A 204 25.10 -9.69 -2.84
CA ARG A 204 25.25 -10.86 -1.97
C ARG A 204 25.27 -10.52 -0.47
N ARG A 205 25.83 -9.37 -0.09
CA ARG A 205 25.90 -8.95 1.32
C ARG A 205 24.52 -8.58 1.82
N THR A 206 23.83 -7.69 1.10
CA THR A 206 22.46 -7.27 1.47
C THR A 206 21.51 -8.47 1.49
N THR A 207 21.60 -9.36 0.50
CA THR A 207 20.84 -10.62 0.46
C THR A 207 21.03 -11.43 1.73
N ALA A 208 22.27 -11.65 2.18
CA ALA A 208 22.55 -12.42 3.39
C ALA A 208 21.96 -11.79 4.67
N GLU A 209 21.82 -10.46 4.69
CA GLU A 209 21.24 -9.72 5.81
C GLU A 209 19.71 -9.76 5.84
N VAL A 210 19.05 -9.58 4.70
CA VAL A 210 17.57 -9.48 4.63
C VAL A 210 16.89 -10.83 4.51
N LEU A 211 17.53 -11.81 3.86
CA LEU A 211 16.88 -13.06 3.49
C LEU A 211 16.32 -13.84 4.70
N PRO A 212 16.98 -13.91 5.87
CA PRO A 212 16.38 -14.58 7.04
C PRO A 212 15.04 -13.96 7.49
N GLN A 213 14.87 -12.65 7.36
CA GLN A 213 13.62 -11.96 7.70
C GLN A 213 12.55 -12.18 6.63
N LEU A 214 12.95 -12.19 5.35
CA LEU A 214 12.03 -12.45 4.23
C LEU A 214 11.58 -13.90 4.15
N LEU A 215 12.37 -14.83 4.70
CA LEU A 215 12.06 -16.26 4.73
C LEU A 215 11.30 -16.73 5.98
N ASP A 216 10.82 -15.81 6.82
CA ASP A 216 10.02 -16.15 7.99
C ASP A 216 8.60 -16.57 7.59
N PRO A 217 8.22 -17.86 7.72
CA PRO A 217 6.88 -18.33 7.34
C PRO A 217 5.76 -17.74 8.19
N ALA A 218 6.08 -17.26 9.41
CA ALA A 218 5.11 -16.59 10.26
C ALA A 218 4.69 -15.25 9.64
N ALA A 219 5.66 -14.48 9.14
CA ALA A 219 5.41 -13.24 8.43
C ALA A 219 4.53 -13.46 7.18
N TRP A 220 4.78 -14.54 6.42
CA TRP A 220 3.98 -14.87 5.24
C TRP A 220 2.52 -15.17 5.53
N ALA A 221 2.19 -15.63 6.75
CA ALA A 221 0.81 -15.87 7.15
C ALA A 221 0.09 -14.55 7.48
N GLU A 222 0.83 -13.53 7.91
CA GLU A 222 0.30 -12.21 8.27
C GLU A 222 0.17 -11.29 7.05
N TRP A 223 1.10 -11.40 6.09
CA TRP A 223 1.16 -10.60 4.86
C TRP A 223 -0.10 -10.58 3.98
N PRO A 224 -0.80 -11.69 3.73
CA PRO A 224 -2.00 -11.70 2.90
C PRO A 224 -3.25 -11.20 3.64
N LEU A 225 -3.16 -10.89 4.94
CA LEU A 225 -4.28 -10.30 5.66
C LEU A 225 -4.53 -8.88 5.12
N VAL A 226 -5.45 -8.81 4.16
CA VAL A 226 -6.07 -7.57 3.69
C VAL A 226 -6.55 -6.80 4.91
N ASP A 227 -6.38 -5.48 4.89
CA ASP A 227 -6.92 -4.54 5.86
C ASP A 227 -8.30 -5.04 6.34
N PRO A 228 -8.41 -5.61 7.55
CA PRO A 228 -9.62 -6.32 7.97
C PRO A 228 -10.82 -5.36 8.08
N ASP A 229 -10.55 -4.06 8.15
CA ASP A 229 -11.53 -2.99 8.19
C ASP A 229 -11.91 -2.48 6.79
N TRP A 230 -11.35 -3.07 5.71
CA TRP A 230 -11.77 -2.75 4.35
C TRP A 230 -13.21 -3.20 4.13
N PRO A 231 -14.13 -2.30 3.73
CA PRO A 231 -15.52 -2.69 3.55
C PRO A 231 -15.64 -3.70 2.41
N ALA A 232 -16.32 -4.83 2.67
CA ALA A 232 -16.48 -5.89 1.68
C ALA A 232 -17.09 -5.34 0.37
N GLY A 233 -16.40 -5.57 -0.75
CA GLY A 233 -16.83 -5.11 -2.08
C GLY A 233 -16.64 -3.61 -2.36
N ALA A 234 -15.94 -2.86 -1.49
CA ALA A 234 -15.84 -1.42 -1.60
C ALA A 234 -14.62 -0.97 -2.41
N ASP A 235 -14.69 -1.11 -3.74
CA ASP A 235 -14.08 -0.08 -4.57
C ASP A 235 -14.93 1.18 -4.41
N GLY A 236 -14.39 2.15 -3.67
CA GLY A 236 -15.07 3.42 -3.49
C GLY A 236 -14.99 4.22 -4.78
N THR A 237 -16.13 4.60 -5.35
CA THR A 237 -16.15 5.50 -6.52
C THR A 237 -16.76 6.85 -6.15
N LEU A 238 -15.98 7.93 -6.26
CA LEU A 238 -16.49 9.30 -6.26
C LEU A 238 -16.79 9.74 -7.67
N ARG A 239 -17.95 10.36 -7.83
CA ARG A 239 -18.37 10.95 -9.09
C ARG A 239 -18.61 12.43 -8.88
N GLN A 240 -18.02 13.23 -9.75
CA GLN A 240 -18.35 14.63 -9.90
C GLN A 240 -19.10 14.79 -11.22
N HIS A 241 -20.29 15.40 -11.14
CA HIS A 241 -21.10 15.69 -12.31
C HIS A 241 -20.50 16.85 -13.10
N ALA A 242 -20.71 16.82 -14.41
CA ALA A 242 -20.36 17.94 -15.26
C ALA A 242 -21.10 19.18 -14.79
N VAL A 243 -20.39 20.30 -14.68
CA VAL A 243 -21.07 21.56 -14.49
C VAL A 243 -21.47 22.07 -15.84
N HIS A 244 -22.78 22.19 -16.02
CA HIS A 244 -23.32 23.00 -17.09
C HIS A 244 -22.80 24.42 -16.87
N ALA A 245 -21.70 24.75 -17.56
CA ALA A 245 -21.29 26.11 -17.73
C ALA A 245 -22.54 26.82 -18.26
N SER A 246 -23.10 27.74 -17.47
CA SER A 246 -24.13 28.62 -17.99
C SER A 246 -23.54 29.18 -19.28
N PRO A 247 -24.25 29.04 -20.43
CA PRO A 247 -23.72 29.52 -21.69
C PRO A 247 -23.27 30.96 -21.47
N PRO A 248 -22.07 31.34 -21.95
CA PRO A 248 -21.55 32.67 -21.72
C PRO A 248 -22.66 33.66 -22.07
N ALA A 249 -23.03 34.50 -21.10
CA ALA A 249 -24.10 35.47 -21.30
C ALA A 249 -23.84 36.15 -22.65
N PRO A 250 -24.82 36.21 -23.56
CA PRO A 250 -24.59 36.69 -24.92
C PRO A 250 -23.86 38.01 -24.83
N SER A 251 -22.62 38.03 -25.32
CA SER A 251 -21.75 39.19 -25.25
C SER A 251 -22.56 40.35 -25.78
N ARG A 252 -22.88 41.33 -24.92
CA ARG A 252 -23.55 42.54 -25.38
C ARG A 252 -22.71 43.07 -26.54
N PRO A 253 -23.32 43.34 -27.72
CA PRO A 253 -22.56 43.84 -28.85
C PRO A 253 -21.84 45.10 -28.41
N HIS A 254 -20.52 45.00 -28.22
CA HIS A 254 -19.68 46.17 -28.00
C HIS A 254 -19.78 46.98 -29.29
N ALA A 255 -20.41 48.16 -29.19
CA ALA A 255 -20.46 49.11 -30.27
C ALA A 255 -19.02 49.35 -30.76
N SER A 256 -18.76 48.88 -31.98
CA SER A 256 -17.46 48.98 -32.63
C SER A 256 -17.20 50.45 -32.91
N ALA A 257 -16.39 51.10 -32.08
CA ALA A 257 -15.85 52.41 -32.37
C ALA A 257 -14.80 52.26 -33.47
N ALA A 258 -15.23 52.52 -34.70
CA ALA A 258 -14.37 52.59 -35.86
C ALA A 258 -13.37 53.75 -35.72
N THR A 259 -12.10 53.43 -35.51
CA THR A 259 -11.00 54.34 -35.82
C THR A 259 -10.13 53.65 -36.85
N GLY A 260 -10.15 54.22 -38.06
CA GLY A 260 -9.59 53.63 -39.26
C GLY A 260 -8.08 53.76 -39.42
N GLY A 261 -7.59 53.08 -40.46
CA GLY A 261 -6.46 53.53 -41.25
C GLY A 261 -5.11 52.92 -40.89
N ALA A 262 -4.73 51.83 -41.56
CA ALA A 262 -3.64 51.85 -42.56
C ALA A 262 -3.38 50.43 -43.12
N ARG A 263 -3.34 50.37 -44.45
CA ARG A 263 -2.95 49.25 -45.34
C ARG A 263 -1.78 49.81 -46.20
N PRO A 264 -1.11 49.06 -47.10
CA PRO A 264 -0.50 47.71 -47.09
C PRO A 264 1.03 47.79 -47.34
N THR A 265 1.76 46.67 -47.27
CA THR A 265 2.48 46.10 -48.44
C THR A 265 3.18 44.76 -48.10
N ALA A 266 2.93 43.76 -48.95
CA ALA A 266 3.83 42.64 -49.23
C ALA A 266 4.62 43.00 -50.51
N PRO A 267 5.77 42.37 -50.85
CA PRO A 267 5.73 40.98 -51.34
C PRO A 267 7.01 40.12 -51.14
N SER A 268 6.87 38.84 -51.51
CA SER A 268 7.85 38.02 -52.26
C SER A 268 8.88 37.12 -51.56
N ALA A 269 8.67 35.81 -51.78
CA ALA A 269 9.60 34.78 -52.28
C ALA A 269 10.93 34.44 -51.57
N ALA A 270 11.02 33.14 -51.21
CA ALA A 270 12.11 32.19 -51.40
C ALA A 270 13.54 32.54 -50.92
N ALA A 271 14.03 31.79 -49.91
CA ALA A 271 15.38 31.23 -49.91
C ALA A 271 15.57 30.19 -48.78
N THR A 272 15.87 28.96 -49.18
CA THR A 272 16.54 27.95 -48.38
C THR A 272 17.91 28.46 -47.96
N ARG A 273 18.20 28.53 -46.65
CA ARG A 273 19.56 28.55 -46.08
C ARG A 273 19.51 28.27 -44.58
N THR A 274 20.11 27.16 -44.19
CA THR A 274 20.41 26.78 -42.81
C THR A 274 21.44 27.75 -42.22
N PRO A 275 21.14 28.51 -41.15
CA PRO A 275 22.15 29.26 -40.43
C PRO A 275 22.66 28.45 -39.24
N VAL A 276 23.98 28.28 -39.20
CA VAL A 276 24.72 27.89 -37.98
C VAL A 276 24.46 28.94 -36.91
N ALA A 277 23.79 28.55 -35.83
CA ALA A 277 23.44 29.45 -34.74
C ALA A 277 24.69 29.84 -33.92
N ARG A 278 25.06 31.11 -34.00
CA ARG A 278 25.98 31.80 -33.10
C ARG A 278 25.29 31.99 -31.74
N PRO A 279 25.96 31.74 -30.60
CA PRO A 279 25.35 31.94 -29.28
C PRO A 279 25.03 33.42 -29.07
N ALA A 280 23.77 33.70 -28.74
CA ALA A 280 23.27 35.04 -28.44
C ALA A 280 23.77 35.52 -27.07
N PRO A 281 24.09 36.83 -26.90
CA PRO A 281 24.47 37.39 -25.61
C PRO A 281 23.29 37.38 -24.62
N ALA A 282 23.60 37.10 -23.36
CA ALA A 282 22.67 37.03 -22.25
C ALA A 282 21.82 38.29 -22.12
N ALA A 283 20.49 38.13 -22.16
CA ALA A 283 19.53 39.19 -21.91
C ALA A 283 19.63 39.67 -20.46
N ALA A 284 19.65 40.99 -20.28
CA ALA A 284 19.66 41.65 -18.98
C ALA A 284 18.38 41.33 -18.17
N PRO A 285 18.45 41.28 -16.83
CA PRO A 285 17.30 40.96 -15.99
C PRO A 285 16.23 42.05 -16.04
N THR A 286 15.05 41.70 -16.56
CA THR A 286 13.84 42.51 -16.52
C THR A 286 13.42 42.73 -15.06
N ARG A 287 13.32 44.00 -14.65
CA ARG A 287 12.84 44.43 -13.33
C ARG A 287 11.46 43.83 -13.03
N ALA A 288 11.36 43.10 -11.92
CA ALA A 288 10.11 42.58 -11.40
C ALA A 288 9.14 43.73 -11.01
N PRO A 289 7.85 43.64 -11.36
CA PRO A 289 6.86 44.63 -10.96
C PRO A 289 6.65 44.62 -9.44
N ALA A 290 6.45 45.82 -8.88
CA ALA A 290 6.21 46.03 -7.46
C ALA A 290 4.98 45.25 -6.97
N ARG A 291 5.14 44.51 -5.87
CA ARG A 291 4.05 43.81 -5.19
C ARG A 291 3.03 44.83 -4.68
N VAL A 292 1.81 44.78 -5.22
CA VAL A 292 0.65 45.45 -4.65
C VAL A 292 0.16 44.61 -3.48
N THR A 293 0.26 45.14 -2.27
CA THR A 293 -0.25 44.50 -1.05
C THR A 293 -1.77 44.66 -1.02
N PRO A 294 -2.57 43.58 -1.08
CA PRO A 294 -4.02 43.69 -0.98
C PRO A 294 -4.44 44.14 0.43
N ALA A 295 -5.48 44.97 0.49
CA ALA A 295 -6.04 45.49 1.74
C ALA A 295 -6.56 44.34 2.64
N PRO A 296 -6.46 44.47 3.97
CA PRO A 296 -6.89 43.45 4.91
C PRO A 296 -8.40 43.19 4.81
N VAL A 297 -8.77 41.93 4.63
CA VAL A 297 -10.16 41.46 4.63
C VAL A 297 -10.69 41.50 6.07
N PRO A 298 -11.90 42.06 6.32
CA PRO A 298 -12.48 42.10 7.66
C PRO A 298 -12.74 40.70 8.22
N ALA A 299 -12.48 40.52 9.50
CA ALA A 299 -12.66 39.25 10.20
C ALA A 299 -14.13 38.79 10.17
N PRO A 300 -14.40 37.51 9.87
CA PRO A 300 -15.76 36.97 9.85
C PRO A 300 -16.38 36.98 11.26
N ALA A 301 -17.68 37.29 11.31
CA ALA A 301 -18.46 37.34 12.54
C ALA A 301 -18.52 35.96 13.23
N PRO A 302 -18.53 35.90 14.58
CA PRO A 302 -18.56 34.65 15.32
C PRO A 302 -19.84 33.87 15.08
N ALA A 303 -19.69 32.57 14.85
CA ALA A 303 -20.80 31.65 14.61
C ALA A 303 -21.69 31.47 15.87
N PRO A 304 -23.02 31.34 15.72
CA PRO A 304 -23.94 31.15 16.84
C PRO A 304 -23.67 29.84 17.58
N ALA A 305 -23.80 29.89 18.91
CA ALA A 305 -23.58 28.75 19.79
C ALA A 305 -24.59 27.61 19.52
N PRO A 306 -24.14 26.34 19.48
CA PRO A 306 -25.01 25.21 19.20
C PRO A 306 -26.01 24.97 20.34
N ALA A 307 -27.26 24.68 19.96
CA ALA A 307 -28.34 24.37 20.89
C ALA A 307 -28.06 23.06 21.66
N SER A 308 -28.35 23.06 22.95
CA SER A 308 -28.18 21.93 23.86
C SER A 308 -29.01 20.72 23.44
N ARG A 309 -28.35 19.57 23.27
CA ARG A 309 -28.99 18.27 22.96
C ARG A 309 -29.89 17.79 24.11
N PRO A 310 -31.07 17.22 23.81
CA PRO A 310 -31.94 16.63 24.81
C PRO A 310 -31.31 15.39 25.48
N ARG A 311 -31.57 15.27 26.79
CA ARG A 311 -31.06 14.21 27.66
C ARG A 311 -31.71 12.86 27.29
N PRO A 312 -30.94 11.78 27.09
CA PRO A 312 -31.50 10.47 26.73
C PRO A 312 -32.33 9.87 27.87
N THR A 313 -33.49 9.33 27.52
CA THR A 313 -34.41 8.62 28.41
C THR A 313 -33.80 7.29 28.87
N PRO A 314 -33.92 6.92 30.16
CA PRO A 314 -33.39 5.65 30.67
C PRO A 314 -34.04 4.44 29.98
N ALA A 315 -33.21 3.51 29.49
CA ALA A 315 -33.67 2.25 28.92
C ALA A 315 -34.29 1.34 30.00
N ARG A 316 -35.39 0.66 29.65
CA ARG A 316 -36.05 -0.31 30.54
C ARG A 316 -35.14 -1.54 30.77
N PRO A 317 -35.17 -2.12 31.98
CA PRO A 317 -34.42 -3.33 32.29
C PRO A 317 -34.96 -4.52 31.47
N PRO A 318 -34.08 -5.44 31.03
CA PRO A 318 -34.47 -6.62 30.27
C PRO A 318 -35.28 -7.60 31.15
N VAL A 319 -36.33 -8.16 30.56
CA VAL A 319 -37.16 -9.21 31.17
C VAL A 319 -36.35 -10.51 31.16
N VAL A 320 -36.10 -11.06 32.35
CA VAL A 320 -35.41 -12.35 32.52
C VAL A 320 -36.40 -13.48 32.20
N VAL A 321 -36.19 -14.17 31.09
CA VAL A 321 -36.91 -15.41 30.74
C VAL A 321 -36.14 -16.59 31.36
N PRO A 322 -36.77 -17.46 32.17
CA PRO A 322 -36.11 -18.62 32.74
C PRO A 322 -35.70 -19.60 31.62
N PRO A 323 -34.50 -20.20 31.71
CA PRO A 323 -34.02 -21.12 30.69
C PRO A 323 -34.89 -22.39 30.66
N PRO A 324 -35.14 -22.95 29.47
CA PRO A 324 -35.87 -24.21 29.33
C PRO A 324 -35.13 -25.36 30.05
N PRO A 325 -35.86 -26.36 30.56
CA PRO A 325 -35.27 -27.51 31.24
C PRO A 325 -34.33 -28.26 30.30
N ALA A 326 -33.15 -28.62 30.81
CA ALA A 326 -32.12 -29.32 30.04
C ALA A 326 -32.63 -30.69 29.56
N PRO A 327 -32.38 -31.07 28.30
CA PRO A 327 -32.73 -32.40 27.80
C PRO A 327 -31.93 -33.49 28.55
N PRO A 328 -32.49 -34.71 28.66
CA PRO A 328 -31.82 -35.82 29.31
C PRO A 328 -30.50 -36.16 28.62
N ALA A 329 -29.45 -36.39 29.42
CA ALA A 329 -28.11 -36.68 28.92
C ALA A 329 -28.09 -37.96 28.08
N PRO A 330 -27.45 -37.95 26.89
CA PRO A 330 -27.31 -39.14 26.08
C PRO A 330 -26.42 -40.20 26.78
N PRO A 331 -26.64 -41.49 26.50
CA PRO A 331 -25.83 -42.58 27.05
C PRO A 331 -24.36 -42.39 26.67
N THR A 332 -23.47 -42.61 27.65
CA THR A 332 -22.03 -42.41 27.50
C THR A 332 -21.46 -43.38 26.46
N ALA A 333 -20.98 -42.84 25.34
CA ALA A 333 -20.27 -43.63 24.33
C ALA A 333 -19.00 -44.24 24.95
N PRO A 334 -18.59 -45.46 24.54
CA PRO A 334 -17.34 -46.06 24.99
C PRO A 334 -16.16 -45.14 24.67
N ALA A 335 -15.26 -44.97 25.65
CA ALA A 335 -14.11 -44.09 25.51
C ALA A 335 -13.27 -44.49 24.28
N PRO A 336 -12.97 -43.57 23.36
CA PRO A 336 -12.09 -43.87 22.24
C PRO A 336 -10.72 -44.33 22.77
N PRO A 337 -10.04 -45.26 22.07
CA PRO A 337 -8.71 -45.66 22.47
C PRO A 337 -7.80 -44.44 22.56
N HIS A 338 -7.02 -44.35 23.64
CA HIS A 338 -6.03 -43.31 23.80
C HIS A 338 -5.00 -43.42 22.68
N VAL A 339 -5.11 -42.55 21.68
CA VAL A 339 -4.05 -42.33 20.71
C VAL A 339 -3.03 -41.44 21.42
N GLU A 340 -1.87 -42.01 21.75
CA GLU A 340 -0.71 -41.24 22.23
C GLU A 340 -0.34 -40.22 21.15
N ARG A 341 -0.66 -38.95 21.40
CA ARG A 341 -0.19 -37.87 20.55
C ARG A 341 1.30 -37.66 20.84
N PRO A 342 2.16 -37.66 19.81
CA PRO A 342 3.57 -37.32 20.00
C PRO A 342 3.68 -35.95 20.67
N SER A 343 4.61 -35.85 21.61
CA SER A 343 4.87 -34.62 22.33
C SER A 343 5.34 -33.51 21.37
N GLY A 344 5.12 -32.25 21.74
CA GLY A 344 5.62 -31.12 20.95
C GLY A 344 7.15 -31.17 20.75
N GLN A 345 7.89 -31.74 21.70
CA GLN A 345 9.33 -31.93 21.61
C GLN A 345 9.71 -32.97 20.55
N GLU A 346 9.02 -34.12 20.52
CA GLU A 346 9.26 -35.14 19.48
C GLU A 346 8.95 -34.61 18.07
N ILE A 347 7.91 -33.77 17.93
CA ILE A 347 7.59 -33.11 16.66
C ILE A 347 8.72 -32.15 16.26
N HIS A 348 9.23 -31.34 17.19
CA HIS A 348 10.33 -30.42 16.93
C HIS A 348 11.61 -31.15 16.53
N GLU A 349 11.99 -32.21 17.25
CA GLU A 349 13.18 -33.02 16.95
C GLU A 349 13.06 -33.69 15.57
N ARG A 350 11.88 -34.22 15.22
CA ARG A 350 11.63 -34.78 13.88
C ARG A 350 11.77 -33.74 12.79
N ASN A 351 11.24 -32.54 13.00
CA ASN A 351 11.34 -31.46 12.02
C ASN A 351 12.80 -31.01 11.84
N MET A 352 13.56 -30.87 12.94
CA MET A 352 14.98 -30.52 12.87
C MET A 352 15.82 -31.60 12.18
N ALA A 353 15.54 -32.88 12.42
CA ALA A 353 16.20 -33.98 11.71
C ALA A 353 15.92 -33.91 10.20
N ARG A 354 14.67 -33.66 9.82
CA ARG A 354 14.26 -33.54 8.42
C ARG A 354 14.89 -32.33 7.72
N LEU A 355 15.03 -31.20 8.41
CA LEU A 355 15.73 -30.02 7.89
C LEU A 355 17.21 -30.30 7.62
N ARG A 356 17.89 -31.04 8.51
CA ARG A 356 19.29 -31.45 8.28
C ARG A 356 19.43 -32.38 7.08
N GLU A 357 18.50 -33.31 6.90
CA GLU A 357 18.48 -34.21 5.75
C GLU A 357 18.29 -33.43 4.43
N LEU A 358 17.35 -32.48 4.40
CA LEU A 358 17.13 -31.62 3.25
C LEU A 358 18.34 -30.75 2.92
N ALA A 359 19.01 -30.18 3.93
CA ALA A 359 20.24 -29.41 3.74
C ALA A 359 21.35 -30.26 3.11
N ALA A 360 21.58 -31.48 3.63
CA ALA A 360 22.55 -32.41 3.07
C ALA A 360 22.21 -32.85 1.63
N ALA A 361 20.93 -33.06 1.33
CA ALA A 361 20.48 -33.38 -0.01
C ALA A 361 20.72 -32.23 -1.00
N TRP A 362 20.50 -30.98 -0.56
CA TRP A 362 20.73 -29.80 -1.38
C TRP A 362 22.23 -29.58 -1.68
N GLU A 363 23.12 -29.75 -0.69
CA GLU A 363 24.56 -29.68 -0.91
C GLU A 363 25.03 -30.72 -1.93
N LYS A 364 24.51 -31.95 -1.85
CA LYS A 364 24.80 -33.01 -2.82
C LYS A 364 24.29 -32.66 -4.21
N ALA A 365 23.11 -32.05 -4.32
CA ALA A 365 22.57 -31.60 -5.60
C ALA A 365 23.42 -30.49 -6.24
N GLN A 366 23.91 -29.54 -5.43
CA GLN A 366 24.86 -28.52 -5.88
C GLN A 366 26.17 -29.13 -6.40
N GLU A 367 26.73 -30.12 -5.69
CA GLU A 367 27.95 -30.79 -6.12
C GLU A 367 27.77 -31.51 -7.46
N GLN A 368 26.64 -32.22 -7.64
CA GLN A 368 26.30 -32.87 -8.90
C GLN A 368 26.12 -31.86 -10.05
N ALA A 369 25.53 -30.69 -9.79
CA ALA A 369 25.40 -29.65 -10.80
C ALA A 369 26.78 -29.14 -11.26
N ARG A 370 27.69 -28.87 -10.32
CA ARG A 370 29.08 -28.48 -10.63
C ARG A 370 29.84 -29.56 -11.38
N GLU A 371 29.60 -30.83 -11.06
CA GLU A 371 30.20 -31.95 -11.79
C GLU A 371 29.71 -32.03 -13.23
N ARG A 372 28.41 -31.88 -13.47
CA ARG A 372 27.83 -31.83 -14.82
C ARG A 372 28.39 -30.67 -15.65
N GLU A 373 28.59 -29.51 -15.04
CA GLU A 373 29.21 -28.36 -15.69
C GLU A 373 30.66 -28.66 -16.11
N ARG A 374 31.46 -29.24 -15.20
CA ARG A 374 32.83 -29.69 -15.53
C ARG A 374 32.86 -30.71 -16.66
N ASP A 375 31.92 -31.65 -16.68
CA ASP A 375 31.84 -32.65 -17.74
C ASP A 375 31.35 -32.05 -19.07
N HIS A 376 30.49 -31.03 -19.02
CA HIS A 376 30.09 -30.26 -20.21
C HIS A 376 31.30 -29.54 -20.83
N ASP A 377 32.16 -28.93 -20.01
CA ASP A 377 33.38 -28.27 -20.47
C ASP A 377 34.41 -29.27 -21.05
N ARG A 378 34.57 -30.44 -20.42
CA ARG A 378 35.41 -31.51 -20.96
C ARG A 378 34.88 -32.08 -22.28
N GLY A 379 33.55 -32.17 -22.42
CA GLY A 379 32.88 -32.69 -23.60
C GLY A 379 32.87 -31.72 -24.80
N SER A 380 32.75 -30.42 -24.55
CA SER A 380 32.71 -29.38 -25.60
C SER A 380 34.09 -29.04 -26.18
N GLY A 381 35.18 -29.47 -25.53
CA GLY A 381 36.56 -29.31 -26.00
C GLY A 381 36.97 -30.12 -27.25
N ARG A 382 36.07 -30.92 -27.84
CA ARG A 382 36.35 -31.61 -29.12
C ARG A 382 36.05 -30.70 -30.30
N GLY A 383 37.10 -30.12 -30.91
CA GLY A 383 37.11 -29.93 -32.36
C GLY A 383 37.59 -28.59 -32.94
N ARG A 384 38.11 -27.64 -32.17
CA ARG A 384 38.78 -26.45 -32.75
C ARG A 384 40.30 -26.55 -32.64
N GLY A 385 40.85 -27.60 -33.24
CA GLY A 385 42.28 -27.83 -33.24
C GLY A 385 42.75 -28.57 -34.49
N ARG A 386 43.24 -27.78 -35.45
CA ARG A 386 44.15 -28.16 -36.55
C ARG A 386 43.53 -28.82 -37.78
N GLY A 387 42.92 -27.99 -38.62
CA GLY A 387 42.85 -28.25 -40.05
C GLY A 387 43.13 -26.96 -40.82
N ASN A 388 44.10 -27.03 -41.74
CA ASN A 388 44.46 -26.07 -42.80
C ASN A 388 45.48 -24.98 -42.37
N ARG A 389 46.76 -25.02 -42.76
CA ARG A 389 47.40 -25.36 -44.06
C ARG A 389 46.85 -24.58 -45.24
#